data_AF-A0A0X8HTH0-F1
#
_entry.id   AF-A0A0X8HTH0-F1
#
_cell.length_a   1.000
_cell.length_b   1.000
_cell.length_c   1.000
_cell.angle_alpha   90.00
_cell.angle_beta   90.00
_cell.angle_gamma   90.00
#
_symmetry.space_group_name_H-M   'P 1'
#
loop_
_entity.id
_entity.type
_entity.pdbx_description
1 polymer ?
#
loop_
_entity_poly.entity_id
_entity_poly.type
_entity_poly.pdbx_seq_one_letter_code
_entity_poly.pdbx_strand_id
1 'polypeptide(L)'
;MLVIGLTGGIACGKSTVSKRFREKHKIPVIDADLIAREIMAPGESAYYKVVEEFSSKVPNLLLPNGELNRPVLGDWIFANPKERKTLNAIAHPEVRRKILFQIVGYYLRMYPMCVLDVPLLFESGMDVFCGITISVICNKEVQIERLMLRNPDLTKEQALDRINSQISMQERIEKSNFIIENNDNLETLYLKIDNVVSYMKPFILTVILHYFIPFGIISALSLILSKWYTRYCAKKIRQRKQVRKVVYPKKFRPANIKVKHKKGTSRR
;
A
#
# COMPACT_ATOMS: atom_id res chain seq x y z
N MET A 1 -4.18 -1.03 -21.52
CA MET A 1 -2.97 -1.31 -20.72
C MET A 1 -3.37 -1.70 -19.31
N LEU A 2 -2.78 -2.74 -18.75
CA LEU A 2 -3.02 -3.18 -17.37
C LEU A 2 -2.07 -2.45 -16.40
N VAL A 3 -2.61 -1.77 -15.39
CA VAL A 3 -1.81 -1.17 -14.30
C VAL A 3 -1.77 -2.15 -13.13
N ILE A 4 -0.57 -2.59 -12.75
CA ILE A 4 -0.33 -3.56 -11.68
C ILE A 4 0.14 -2.80 -10.44
N GLY A 5 -0.63 -2.79 -9.37
CA GLY A 5 -0.22 -2.21 -8.09
C GLY A 5 0.68 -3.17 -7.33
N LEU A 6 1.95 -2.86 -7.19
CA LEU A 6 2.88 -3.63 -6.38
C LEU A 6 3.02 -2.99 -5.00
N THR A 7 2.73 -3.77 -3.97
CA THR A 7 2.93 -3.38 -2.58
C THR A 7 3.57 -4.52 -1.80
N GLY A 8 4.02 -4.25 -0.58
CA GLY A 8 4.60 -5.28 0.26
C GLY A 8 4.78 -4.83 1.69
N GLY A 9 4.77 -5.79 2.61
CA GLY A 9 5.10 -5.53 4.00
C GLY A 9 6.51 -4.97 4.13
N ILE A 10 6.77 -4.26 5.23
CA ILE A 10 8.13 -3.79 5.56
C ILE A 10 9.09 -4.97 5.47
N ALA A 11 10.23 -4.73 4.80
CA ALA A 11 11.31 -5.70 4.64
C ALA A 11 10.94 -7.03 3.93
N CYS A 12 9.83 -7.10 3.20
CA CYS A 12 9.47 -8.31 2.43
C CYS A 12 10.07 -8.40 1.01
N GLY A 13 11.00 -7.51 0.63
CA GLY A 13 11.71 -7.63 -0.66
C GLY A 13 10.91 -7.17 -1.88
N LYS A 14 9.97 -6.23 -1.70
CA LYS A 14 9.25 -5.54 -2.80
C LYS A 14 10.19 -5.01 -3.88
N SER A 15 11.33 -4.43 -3.49
CA SER A 15 12.35 -3.93 -4.42
C SER A 15 12.96 -5.03 -5.29
N THR A 16 13.15 -6.23 -4.75
CA THR A 16 13.62 -7.40 -5.53
C THR A 16 12.58 -7.79 -6.57
N VAL A 17 11.30 -7.77 -6.19
CA VAL A 17 10.19 -8.04 -7.10
C VAL A 17 10.09 -6.98 -8.21
N SER A 18 10.13 -5.69 -7.86
CA SER A 18 10.07 -4.59 -8.85
C SER A 18 11.27 -4.59 -9.79
N LYS A 19 12.47 -4.91 -9.30
CA LYS A 19 13.67 -5.13 -10.11
C LYS A 19 13.47 -6.26 -11.11
N ARG A 20 12.93 -7.40 -10.68
CA ARG A 20 12.67 -8.56 -11.55
C ARG A 20 11.66 -8.24 -12.66
N PHE A 21 10.59 -7.50 -12.35
CA PHE A 21 9.62 -7.00 -13.33
C PHE A 21 10.30 -6.15 -14.42
N ARG A 22 11.16 -5.22 -14.01
CA ARG A 22 11.87 -4.31 -14.92
C ARG A 22 12.92 -5.04 -15.76
N GLU A 23 13.76 -5.85 -15.15
CA GLU A 23 14.96 -6.40 -15.80
C GLU A 23 14.65 -7.62 -16.66
N LYS A 24 13.86 -8.57 -16.15
CA LYS A 24 13.54 -9.82 -16.87
C LYS A 24 12.38 -9.64 -17.83
N HIS A 25 11.27 -9.09 -17.33
CA HIS A 25 10.01 -9.01 -18.10
C HIS A 25 9.87 -7.71 -18.89
N LYS A 26 10.81 -6.78 -18.75
CA LYS A 26 10.82 -5.47 -19.44
C LYS A 26 9.53 -4.67 -19.20
N ILE A 27 8.92 -4.85 -18.04
CA ILE A 27 7.71 -4.13 -17.66
C ILE A 27 8.12 -2.81 -17.01
N PRO A 28 7.62 -1.65 -17.48
CA PRO A 28 7.90 -0.37 -16.85
C PRO A 28 7.43 -0.33 -15.41
N VAL A 29 8.24 0.26 -14.53
CA VAL A 29 7.95 0.41 -13.10
C VAL A 29 7.91 1.88 -12.76
N ILE A 30 6.76 2.35 -12.31
CA ILE A 30 6.48 3.68 -11.78
C ILE A 30 6.70 3.61 -10.27
N ASP A 31 7.79 4.20 -9.79
CA ASP A 31 8.12 4.25 -8.35
C ASP A 31 7.50 5.49 -7.71
N ALA A 32 6.51 5.30 -6.83
CA ALA A 32 5.83 6.41 -6.18
C ALA A 32 6.71 7.15 -5.16
N ASP A 33 7.67 6.47 -4.53
CA ASP A 33 8.60 7.11 -3.59
C ASP A 33 9.59 7.99 -4.36
N LEU A 34 10.05 7.54 -5.53
CA LEU A 34 10.87 8.35 -6.42
C LEU A 34 10.09 9.60 -6.89
N ILE A 35 8.85 9.42 -7.36
CA ILE A 35 8.00 10.54 -7.80
C ILE A 35 7.78 11.54 -6.66
N ALA A 36 7.51 11.06 -5.44
CA ALA A 36 7.35 11.93 -4.27
C ALA A 36 8.61 12.75 -3.97
N ARG A 37 9.80 12.22 -4.32
CA ARG A 37 11.05 12.98 -4.24
C ARG A 37 11.18 13.99 -5.38
N GLU A 38 10.91 13.57 -6.60
CA GLU A 38 11.04 14.41 -7.79
C GLU A 38 10.13 15.63 -7.76
N ILE A 39 8.87 15.51 -7.30
CA ILE A 39 7.96 16.68 -7.20
C ILE A 39 8.43 17.75 -6.21
N MET A 40 9.37 17.40 -5.33
CA MET A 40 9.97 18.31 -4.35
C MET A 40 11.29 18.91 -4.83
N ALA A 41 11.70 18.65 -6.08
CA ALA A 41 12.87 19.26 -6.67
C ALA A 41 12.59 20.71 -7.10
N PRO A 42 13.61 21.59 -7.12
CA PRO A 42 13.48 22.95 -7.63
C PRO A 42 12.87 22.96 -9.06
N GLY A 43 11.95 23.89 -9.31
CA GLY A 43 11.24 23.99 -10.59
C GLY A 43 9.87 23.29 -10.62
N GLU A 44 9.54 22.47 -9.62
CA GLU A 44 8.26 21.78 -9.55
C GLU A 44 7.19 22.59 -8.80
N SER A 45 5.93 22.43 -9.22
CA SER A 45 4.76 23.08 -8.58
C SER A 45 4.67 22.78 -7.08
N ALA A 46 4.94 21.53 -6.67
CA ALA A 46 4.87 21.16 -5.26
C ALA A 46 6.00 21.81 -4.45
N TYR A 47 7.21 21.90 -5.01
CA TYR A 47 8.35 22.58 -4.39
C TYR A 47 8.01 24.03 -4.05
N TYR A 48 7.48 24.81 -5.01
CA TYR A 48 7.17 26.22 -4.76
C TYR A 48 6.11 26.41 -3.66
N LYS A 49 5.05 25.59 -3.67
CA LYS A 49 4.01 25.62 -2.63
C LYS A 49 4.57 25.27 -1.25
N VAL A 50 5.50 24.32 -1.18
CA VAL A 50 6.16 23.95 0.08
C VAL A 50 7.07 25.08 0.57
N VAL A 51 7.85 25.70 -0.31
CA VAL A 51 8.71 26.84 0.06
C VAL A 51 7.87 28.02 0.55
N GLU A 52 6.77 28.34 -0.13
CA GLU A 52 5.85 29.40 0.27
C GLU A 52 5.27 29.14 1.66
N GLU A 53 4.76 27.94 1.91
CA GLU A 53 4.09 27.59 3.17
C GLU A 53 5.06 27.47 4.37
N PHE A 54 6.27 26.95 4.13
CA PHE A 54 7.18 26.54 5.21
C PHE A 54 8.38 27.45 5.40
N SER A 55 8.71 28.35 4.47
CA SER A 55 9.91 29.20 4.57
C SER A 55 9.91 30.10 5.82
N SER A 56 8.75 30.59 6.24
CA SER A 56 8.60 31.42 7.45
C SER A 56 8.56 30.59 8.74
N LYS A 57 8.25 29.29 8.66
CA LYS A 57 8.06 28.41 9.82
C LYS A 57 9.28 27.57 10.13
N VAL A 58 10.02 27.14 9.10
CA VAL A 58 11.11 26.18 9.19
C VAL A 58 12.44 26.88 8.90
N PRO A 59 13.30 27.09 9.91
CA PRO A 59 14.62 27.66 9.68
C PRO A 59 15.48 26.69 8.85
N ASN A 60 16.34 27.20 7.98
CA ASN A 60 17.21 26.40 7.11
C ASN A 60 16.45 25.39 6.22
N LEU A 61 15.23 25.76 5.79
CA LEU A 61 14.41 24.95 4.90
C LEU A 61 15.10 24.67 3.56
N LEU A 62 15.90 25.60 3.06
CA LEU A 62 16.63 25.48 1.81
C LEU A 62 18.11 25.27 2.05
N LEU A 63 18.70 24.37 1.28
CA LEU A 63 20.15 24.19 1.16
C LEU A 63 20.75 25.34 0.32
N PRO A 64 22.08 25.56 0.38
CA PRO A 64 22.75 26.61 -0.41
C PRO A 64 22.54 26.49 -1.92
N ASN A 65 22.28 25.28 -2.43
CA ASN A 65 21.97 24.99 -3.83
C ASN A 65 20.49 25.23 -4.20
N GLY A 66 19.66 25.71 -3.27
CA GLY A 66 18.23 25.94 -3.46
C GLY A 66 17.35 24.70 -3.29
N GLU A 67 17.90 23.52 -3.01
CA GLU A 67 17.10 22.32 -2.75
C GLU A 67 16.46 22.34 -1.36
N LEU A 68 15.36 21.63 -1.18
CA LEU A 68 14.74 21.45 0.14
C LEU A 68 15.65 20.61 1.05
N ASN A 69 15.92 21.12 2.24
CA ASN A 69 16.56 20.39 3.33
C ASN A 69 15.56 19.39 3.93
N ARG A 70 15.48 18.20 3.32
CA ARG A 70 14.51 17.15 3.67
C ARG A 70 14.61 16.67 5.12
N PRO A 71 15.81 16.48 5.72
CA PRO A 71 15.92 16.16 7.13
C PRO A 71 15.23 17.20 8.02
N VAL A 72 15.54 18.49 7.82
CA VAL A 72 14.97 19.58 8.63
C VAL A 72 13.45 19.69 8.46
N LEU A 73 12.95 19.62 7.21
CA LEU A 73 11.51 19.61 6.95
C LEU A 73 10.85 18.37 7.59
N GLY A 74 11.52 17.21 7.51
CA GLY A 74 11.09 15.94 8.09
C GLY A 74 10.91 16.06 9.60
N ASP A 75 11.94 16.50 10.32
CA ASP A 75 11.91 16.66 11.77
C ASP A 75 10.79 17.62 12.20
N TRP A 76 10.60 18.73 11.46
CA TRP A 76 9.53 19.68 11.72
C TRP A 76 8.12 19.07 11.58
N ILE A 77 7.83 18.36 10.50
CA ILE A 77 6.52 17.72 10.28
C ILE A 77 6.32 16.49 11.18
N PHE A 78 7.40 15.85 11.63
CA PHE A 78 7.33 14.77 12.61
C PHE A 78 6.89 15.32 13.97
N ALA A 79 7.45 16.45 14.40
CA ALA A 79 7.03 17.14 15.62
C ALA A 79 5.61 17.75 15.51
N ASN A 80 5.17 18.15 14.32
CA ASN A 80 3.92 18.89 14.11
C ASN A 80 2.89 18.14 13.22
N PRO A 81 1.93 17.41 13.82
CA PRO A 81 0.92 16.66 13.06
C PRO A 81 0.02 17.52 12.15
N LYS A 82 -0.24 18.78 12.51
CA LYS A 82 -1.01 19.72 11.68
C LYS A 82 -0.24 20.06 10.40
N GLU A 83 1.02 20.42 10.54
CA GLU A 83 1.90 20.76 9.42
C GLU A 83 2.16 19.55 8.51
N ARG A 84 2.24 18.34 9.07
CA ARG A 84 2.28 17.10 8.29
C ARG A 84 1.07 16.94 7.38
N LYS A 85 -0.12 17.30 7.85
CA LYS A 85 -1.34 17.28 7.01
C LYS A 85 -1.26 18.33 5.90
N THR A 86 -0.76 19.52 6.19
CA THR A 86 -0.55 20.58 5.20
C THR A 86 0.39 20.13 4.10
N LEU A 87 1.56 19.59 4.45
CA LEU A 87 2.52 19.07 3.48
C LEU A 87 1.92 17.94 2.63
N ASN A 88 1.21 17.00 3.26
CA ASN A 88 0.54 15.91 2.56
C ASN A 88 -0.56 16.42 1.61
N ALA A 89 -1.28 17.48 1.98
CA ALA A 89 -2.30 18.09 1.12
C ALA A 89 -1.69 18.75 -0.14
N ILE A 90 -0.49 19.30 -0.03
CA ILE A 90 0.27 19.85 -1.17
C ILE A 90 0.84 18.70 -2.03
N ALA A 91 1.46 17.70 -1.40
CA ALA A 91 2.19 16.65 -2.09
C ALA A 91 1.29 15.63 -2.80
N HIS A 92 0.23 15.14 -2.13
CA HIS A 92 -0.56 14.01 -2.65
C HIS A 92 -1.22 14.28 -4.01
N PRO A 93 -1.82 15.45 -4.30
CA PRO A 93 -2.37 15.75 -5.62
C PRO A 93 -1.30 15.72 -6.72
N GLU A 94 -0.12 16.29 -6.44
CA GLU A 94 0.99 16.38 -7.41
C GLU A 94 1.61 14.99 -7.69
N VAL A 95 1.77 14.16 -6.65
CA VAL A 95 2.20 12.75 -6.81
C VAL A 95 1.21 11.99 -7.71
N ARG A 96 -0.09 12.09 -7.41
CA ARG A 96 -1.13 11.42 -8.21
C ARG A 96 -1.13 11.90 -9.66
N ARG A 97 -0.94 13.21 -9.88
CA ARG A 97 -0.86 13.80 -11.23
C ARG A 97 0.33 13.24 -12.01
N LYS A 98 1.53 13.20 -11.42
CA LYS A 98 2.73 12.63 -12.07
C LYS A 98 2.57 11.14 -12.35
N ILE A 99 2.01 10.36 -11.42
CA ILE A 99 1.72 8.93 -11.63
C ILE A 99 0.78 8.76 -12.83
N LEU A 100 -0.33 9.50 -12.88
CA LEU A 100 -1.28 9.41 -13.99
C LEU A 100 -0.62 9.78 -15.32
N PHE A 101 0.21 10.82 -15.33
CA PHE A 101 0.95 11.23 -16.52
C PHE A 101 1.90 10.14 -17.03
N GLN A 102 2.63 9.46 -16.13
CA GLN A 102 3.47 8.32 -16.51
C GLN A 102 2.64 7.14 -17.03
N ILE A 103 1.52 6.81 -16.40
CA ILE A 103 0.59 5.76 -16.87
C ILE A 103 0.10 6.08 -18.29
N VAL A 104 -0.38 7.30 -18.53
CA VAL A 104 -0.82 7.73 -19.87
C VAL A 104 0.34 7.68 -20.87
N GLY A 105 1.53 8.11 -20.47
CA GLY A 105 2.74 8.04 -21.30
C GLY A 105 3.12 6.61 -21.71
N TYR A 106 2.94 5.62 -20.84
CA TYR A 106 3.13 4.21 -21.20
C TYR A 106 1.99 3.67 -22.06
N TYR A 107 0.75 4.09 -21.78
CA TYR A 107 -0.40 3.74 -22.61
C TYR A 107 -0.19 4.20 -24.06
N LEU A 108 0.20 5.47 -24.28
CA LEU A 108 0.47 6.04 -25.61
C LEU A 108 1.64 5.38 -26.34
N ARG A 109 2.57 4.77 -25.60
CA ARG A 109 3.70 3.98 -26.16
C ARG A 109 3.36 2.51 -26.35
N MET A 110 2.07 2.15 -26.33
CA MET A 110 1.58 0.78 -26.56
C MET A 110 2.06 -0.26 -25.55
N TYR A 111 2.50 0.15 -24.34
CA TYR A 111 2.87 -0.85 -23.33
C TYR A 111 1.63 -1.65 -22.91
N PRO A 112 1.72 -3.00 -22.86
CA PRO A 112 0.59 -3.83 -22.48
C PRO A 112 0.30 -3.73 -20.97
N MET A 113 1.33 -3.48 -20.16
CA MET A 113 1.24 -3.36 -18.72
C MET A 113 2.32 -2.44 -18.14
N CYS A 114 2.06 -1.87 -16.96
CA CYS A 114 3.03 -1.17 -16.13
C CYS A 114 2.83 -1.52 -14.66
N VAL A 115 3.89 -1.46 -13.86
CA VAL A 115 3.84 -1.68 -12.41
C VAL A 115 3.87 -0.33 -11.70
N LEU A 116 2.88 -0.07 -10.86
CA LEU A 116 2.86 1.03 -9.91
C LEU A 116 3.40 0.53 -8.57
N ASP A 117 4.63 0.87 -8.26
CA ASP A 117 5.33 0.43 -7.05
C ASP A 117 5.08 1.39 -5.88
N VAL A 118 4.30 0.93 -4.89
CA VAL A 118 3.85 1.75 -3.75
C VAL A 118 3.90 0.95 -2.44
N PRO A 119 4.77 1.32 -1.47
CA PRO A 119 4.86 0.64 -0.19
C PRO A 119 3.54 0.60 0.60
N LEU A 120 2.79 1.71 0.60
CA LEU A 120 1.54 1.91 1.34
C LEU A 120 0.34 2.01 0.39
N LEU A 121 0.25 1.09 -0.57
CA LEU A 121 -0.69 1.18 -1.70
C LEU A 121 -2.15 1.28 -1.23
N PHE A 122 -2.53 0.46 -0.25
CA PHE A 122 -3.91 0.39 0.24
C PHE A 122 -4.23 1.51 1.22
N GLU A 123 -3.28 1.91 2.06
CA GLU A 123 -3.40 2.98 3.04
C GLU A 123 -3.55 4.35 2.37
N SER A 124 -2.78 4.57 1.30
CA SER A 124 -2.86 5.78 0.46
C SER A 124 -4.03 5.78 -0.51
N GLY A 125 -4.73 4.64 -0.63
CA GLY A 125 -5.84 4.43 -1.56
C GLY A 125 -5.43 4.49 -3.03
N MET A 126 -4.14 4.29 -3.36
CA MET A 126 -3.61 4.34 -4.72
C MET A 126 -3.96 3.10 -5.56
N ASP A 127 -4.47 2.04 -4.93
CA ASP A 127 -4.99 0.85 -5.61
C ASP A 127 -6.20 1.13 -6.53
N VAL A 128 -6.79 2.34 -6.47
CA VAL A 128 -7.80 2.81 -7.43
C VAL A 128 -7.25 2.95 -8.85
N PHE A 129 -5.96 3.21 -9.01
CA PHE A 129 -5.30 3.31 -10.32
C PHE A 129 -4.94 1.95 -10.90
N CYS A 130 -5.02 0.89 -10.10
CA CYS A 130 -4.55 -0.44 -10.45
C CYS A 130 -5.72 -1.29 -10.97
N GLY A 131 -5.51 -2.07 -12.03
CA GLY A 131 -6.43 -3.14 -12.42
C GLY A 131 -6.27 -4.36 -11.51
N ILE A 132 -5.01 -4.70 -11.22
CA ILE A 132 -4.62 -5.85 -10.39
C ILE A 132 -3.66 -5.37 -9.30
N THR A 133 -3.75 -5.94 -8.10
CA THR A 133 -2.84 -5.68 -6.98
C THR A 133 -2.04 -6.92 -6.60
N ILE A 134 -0.74 -6.76 -6.38
CA ILE A 134 0.19 -7.79 -5.95
C ILE A 134 0.78 -7.36 -4.61
N SER A 135 0.64 -8.21 -3.60
CA SER A 135 1.31 -8.02 -2.31
C SER A 135 2.46 -8.98 -2.12
N VAL A 136 3.63 -8.44 -1.81
CA VAL A 136 4.78 -9.20 -1.36
C VAL A 136 4.74 -9.33 0.15
N ILE A 137 4.64 -10.58 0.63
CA ILE A 137 4.54 -10.89 2.05
C ILE A 137 5.66 -11.83 2.48
N CYS A 138 5.91 -11.86 3.78
CA CYS A 138 6.90 -12.71 4.40
C CYS A 138 6.55 -12.85 5.89
N ASN A 139 7.05 -13.91 6.53
CA ASN A 139 6.79 -14.23 7.92
C ASN A 139 7.29 -13.11 8.83
N LYS A 140 6.64 -12.92 9.97
CA LYS A 140 6.92 -11.79 10.88
C LYS A 140 8.36 -11.83 11.40
N GLU A 141 8.88 -13.02 11.66
CA GLU A 141 10.25 -13.25 12.12
C GLU A 141 11.24 -12.78 11.06
N VAL A 142 11.01 -13.15 9.79
CA VAL A 142 11.82 -12.74 8.64
C VAL A 142 11.72 -11.23 8.39
N GLN A 143 10.55 -10.61 8.60
CA GLN A 143 10.39 -9.15 8.52
C GLN A 143 11.27 -8.44 9.53
N ILE A 144 11.23 -8.88 10.80
CA ILE A 144 11.99 -8.27 11.89
C ILE A 144 13.49 -8.41 11.60
N GLU A 145 13.94 -9.63 11.28
CA GLU A 145 15.34 -9.91 10.97
C GLU A 145 15.86 -9.02 9.83
N ARG A 146 15.16 -9.01 8.68
CA ARG A 146 15.56 -8.19 7.53
C ARG A 146 15.49 -6.69 7.82
N LEU A 147 14.53 -6.25 8.63
CA LEU A 147 14.38 -4.83 8.99
C LEU A 147 15.53 -4.36 9.89
N MET A 148 15.93 -5.19 10.86
CA MET A 148 17.06 -4.93 11.75
C MET A 148 18.39 -5.02 11.00
N LEU A 149 18.59 -6.01 10.13
CA LEU A 149 19.79 -6.10 9.28
C LEU A 149 19.97 -4.87 8.40
N ARG A 150 18.86 -4.33 7.87
CA ARG A 150 18.89 -3.13 7.04
C ARG A 150 19.12 -1.84 7.85
N ASN A 151 18.74 -1.82 9.12
CA ASN A 151 18.85 -0.65 9.99
C ASN A 151 19.45 -1.10 11.34
N PRO A 152 20.78 -1.15 11.45
CA PRO A 152 21.46 -1.66 12.64
C PRO A 152 21.09 -0.91 13.93
N ASP A 153 20.69 0.35 13.81
CA ASP A 153 20.32 1.22 14.94
C ASP A 153 18.91 0.96 15.50
N LEU A 154 18.11 0.08 14.87
CA LEU A 154 16.76 -0.22 15.33
C LEU A 154 16.74 -1.30 16.41
N THR A 155 16.02 -1.02 17.50
CA THR A 155 15.66 -2.06 18.46
C THR A 155 14.56 -2.97 17.88
N LYS A 156 14.48 -4.19 18.39
CA LYS A 156 13.43 -5.15 18.03
C LYS A 156 12.02 -4.59 18.28
N GLU A 157 11.84 -3.82 19.35
CA GLU A 157 10.57 -3.17 19.68
C GLU A 157 10.20 -2.10 18.65
N GLN A 158 11.14 -1.23 18.28
CA GLN A 158 10.93 -0.23 17.23
C GLN A 158 10.64 -0.87 15.87
N ALA A 159 11.29 -1.99 15.56
CA ALA A 159 11.00 -2.78 14.36
C ALA A 159 9.56 -3.32 14.37
N LEU A 160 9.11 -3.87 15.50
CA LEU A 160 7.74 -4.35 15.69
C LEU A 160 6.71 -3.22 15.57
N ASP A 161 6.96 -2.06 16.18
CA ASP A 161 6.07 -0.90 16.10
C ASP A 161 5.89 -0.43 14.66
N ARG A 162 6.98 -0.39 13.89
CA ARG A 162 6.94 -0.07 12.46
C ARG A 162 6.09 -1.08 11.68
N ILE A 163 6.28 -2.37 11.91
CA ILE A 163 5.49 -3.43 11.27
C ILE A 163 4.00 -3.31 11.63
N ASN A 164 3.70 -3.09 12.91
CA ASN A 164 2.32 -3.00 13.42
C ASN A 164 1.62 -1.69 13.02
N SER A 165 2.37 -0.65 12.60
CA SER A 165 1.80 0.62 12.13
C SER A 165 1.14 0.52 10.74
N GLN A 166 1.44 -0.54 9.98
CA GLN A 166 0.83 -0.81 8.68
C GLN A 166 -0.46 -1.62 8.82
N ILE A 167 -1.22 -1.77 7.72
CA ILE A 167 -2.36 -2.70 7.74
C ILE A 167 -1.90 -4.12 8.08
N SER A 168 -2.79 -4.89 8.70
CA SER A 168 -2.50 -6.27 9.06
C SER A 168 -2.19 -7.10 7.81
N MET A 169 -1.38 -8.16 7.98
CA MET A 169 -1.07 -9.08 6.88
C MET A 169 -2.36 -9.68 6.29
N GLN A 170 -3.33 -10.03 7.13
CA GLN A 170 -4.61 -10.57 6.70
C GLN A 170 -5.39 -9.55 5.85
N GLU A 171 -5.50 -8.29 6.30
CA GLU A 171 -6.17 -7.24 5.53
C GLU A 171 -5.46 -6.98 4.19
N ARG A 172 -4.13 -7.07 4.16
CA ARG A 172 -3.35 -6.96 2.93
C ARG A 172 -3.66 -8.11 1.97
N ILE A 173 -3.75 -9.34 2.46
CA ILE A 173 -4.09 -10.52 1.65
C ILE A 173 -5.49 -10.35 1.05
N GLU A 174 -6.49 -9.98 1.86
CA GLU A 174 -7.87 -9.79 1.41
C GLU A 174 -8.03 -8.72 0.32
N LYS A 175 -7.18 -7.69 0.32
CA LYS A 175 -7.21 -6.60 -0.67
C LYS A 175 -6.37 -6.88 -1.93
N SER A 176 -5.62 -7.98 -1.95
CA SER A 176 -4.68 -8.30 -3.03
C SER A 176 -5.26 -9.33 -3.99
N ASN A 177 -5.03 -9.15 -5.29
CA ASN A 177 -5.38 -10.16 -6.28
C ASN A 177 -4.37 -11.30 -6.31
N PHE A 178 -3.08 -10.99 -6.16
CA PHE A 178 -2.01 -11.98 -6.08
C PHE A 178 -1.12 -11.74 -4.85
N ILE A 179 -0.62 -12.85 -4.30
CA ILE A 179 0.31 -12.86 -3.18
C ILE A 179 1.62 -13.49 -3.62
N ILE A 180 2.73 -12.83 -3.32
CA ILE A 180 4.07 -13.36 -3.52
C ILE A 180 4.72 -13.51 -2.15
N GLU A 181 4.88 -14.76 -1.72
CA GLU A 181 5.55 -15.10 -0.46
C GLU A 181 7.07 -15.15 -0.63
N ASN A 182 7.77 -14.32 0.12
CA ASN A 182 9.23 -14.18 0.12
C ASN A 182 9.85 -14.63 1.44
N ASN A 183 9.62 -15.89 1.80
CA ASN A 183 10.20 -16.57 2.95
C ASN A 183 11.45 -17.37 2.61
N ASP A 184 11.60 -17.74 1.34
CA ASP A 184 12.58 -18.70 0.87
C ASP A 184 13.80 -18.00 0.23
N ASN A 185 14.56 -18.75 -0.58
CA ASN A 185 15.66 -18.21 -1.36
C ASN A 185 15.20 -17.36 -2.56
N LEU A 186 16.16 -16.71 -3.21
CA LEU A 186 15.92 -15.76 -4.29
C LEU A 186 15.46 -16.45 -5.59
N GLU A 187 15.86 -17.71 -5.82
CA GLU A 187 15.46 -18.48 -6.99
C GLU A 187 13.98 -18.85 -6.96
N THR A 188 13.49 -19.35 -5.81
CA THR A 188 12.07 -19.68 -5.63
C THR A 188 11.21 -18.42 -5.70
N LEU A 189 11.69 -17.29 -5.17
CA LEU A 189 11.03 -15.99 -5.35
C LEU A 189 10.90 -15.63 -6.83
N TYR A 190 11.97 -15.78 -7.62
CA TYR A 190 11.94 -15.50 -9.05
C TYR A 190 10.94 -16.40 -9.79
N LEU A 191 10.88 -17.68 -9.47
CA LEU A 191 9.87 -18.59 -10.03
C LEU A 191 8.44 -18.14 -9.71
N LYS A 192 8.17 -17.75 -8.45
CA LYS A 192 6.85 -17.22 -8.03
C LYS A 192 6.49 -15.96 -8.83
N ILE A 193 7.42 -15.01 -9.00
CA ILE A 193 7.20 -13.79 -9.79
C ILE A 193 6.92 -14.15 -11.26
N ASP A 194 7.72 -15.03 -11.85
CA ASP A 194 7.61 -15.42 -13.25
C ASP A 194 6.26 -16.11 -13.54
N ASN A 195 5.78 -16.93 -12.60
CA ASN A 195 4.45 -17.53 -12.65
C ASN A 195 3.33 -16.50 -12.54
N VAL A 196 3.42 -15.54 -11.60
CA VAL A 196 2.41 -14.49 -11.49
C VAL A 196 2.33 -13.66 -12.79
N VAL A 197 3.47 -13.36 -13.41
CA VAL A 197 3.51 -12.66 -14.70
C VAL A 197 2.81 -13.46 -15.80
N SER A 198 2.98 -14.79 -15.86
CA SER A 198 2.35 -15.60 -16.90
C SER A 198 0.81 -15.55 -16.81
N TYR A 199 0.24 -15.52 -15.60
CA TYR A 199 -1.21 -15.36 -15.39
C TYR A 199 -1.74 -13.97 -15.77
N MET A 200 -0.89 -12.93 -15.73
CA MET A 200 -1.31 -11.55 -15.99
C MET A 200 -1.13 -11.11 -17.45
N LYS A 201 -0.42 -11.88 -18.29
CA LYS A 201 -0.17 -11.49 -19.67
C LYS A 201 -1.52 -11.35 -20.41
N PRO A 202 -1.90 -10.15 -20.86
CA PRO A 202 -3.14 -9.97 -21.60
C PRO A 202 -3.05 -10.72 -22.92
N PHE A 203 -4.16 -11.34 -23.32
CA PHE A 203 -4.27 -11.97 -24.64
C PHE A 203 -4.08 -10.90 -25.73
N ILE A 204 -3.25 -11.15 -26.74
CA ILE A 204 -2.84 -10.16 -27.75
C ILE A 204 -4.05 -9.45 -28.40
N LEU A 205 -5.15 -10.17 -28.63
CA LEU A 205 -6.38 -9.62 -29.20
C LEU A 205 -7.06 -8.57 -28.30
N THR A 206 -7.01 -8.72 -26.97
CA THR A 206 -7.61 -7.74 -26.04
C THR A 206 -6.79 -6.46 -25.95
N VAL A 207 -5.47 -6.54 -26.17
CA VAL A 207 -4.57 -5.39 -26.25
C VAL A 207 -4.89 -4.55 -27.49
N ILE A 208 -5.07 -5.20 -28.64
CA ILE A 208 -5.43 -4.54 -29.91
C ILE A 208 -6.80 -3.86 -29.79
N LEU A 209 -7.80 -4.54 -29.20
CA LEU A 209 -9.15 -4.00 -29.04
C LEU A 209 -9.21 -2.81 -28.04
N HIS A 210 -8.45 -2.85 -26.94
CA HIS A 210 -8.36 -1.75 -25.96
C HIS A 210 -7.62 -0.52 -26.50
N TYR A 211 -6.88 -0.66 -27.59
CA TYR A 211 -6.21 0.44 -28.25
C TYR A 211 -7.10 1.21 -29.21
N PHE A 212 -8.31 0.70 -29.49
CA PHE A 212 -9.37 1.49 -30.08
C PHE A 212 -9.87 2.49 -29.01
N ILE A 213 -9.47 3.76 -29.18
CA ILE A 213 -9.54 4.84 -28.17
C ILE A 213 -10.88 4.95 -27.41
N PRO A 214 -12.07 4.77 -28.02
CA PRO A 214 -13.34 4.82 -27.29
C PRO A 214 -13.45 3.74 -26.21
N PHE A 215 -13.00 2.52 -26.48
CA PHE A 215 -13.13 1.37 -25.59
C PHE A 215 -12.14 1.41 -24.42
N GLY A 216 -10.93 1.93 -24.65
CA GLY A 216 -9.91 2.08 -23.60
C GLY A 216 -10.35 3.02 -22.48
N ILE A 217 -10.94 4.17 -22.83
CA ILE A 217 -11.44 5.16 -21.87
C ILE A 217 -12.65 4.61 -21.10
N ILE A 218 -13.60 3.98 -21.80
CA ILE A 218 -14.80 3.38 -21.17
C ILE A 218 -14.40 2.25 -20.20
N SER A 219 -13.45 1.39 -20.59
CA SER A 219 -12.94 0.30 -19.73
C SER A 219 -12.25 0.84 -18.46
N ALA A 220 -11.39 1.86 -18.61
CA ALA A 220 -10.74 2.50 -17.46
C ALA A 220 -11.76 3.17 -16.52
N LEU A 221 -12.74 3.91 -17.06
CA LEU A 221 -13.81 4.52 -16.28
C LEU A 221 -14.66 3.46 -15.57
N SER A 222 -15.00 2.36 -16.24
CA SER A 222 -15.76 1.25 -15.66
C SER A 222 -15.02 0.58 -14.49
N LEU A 223 -13.71 0.37 -14.60
CA LEU A 223 -12.89 -0.14 -13.49
C LEU A 223 -12.84 0.83 -12.30
N ILE A 224 -12.69 2.13 -12.56
CA ILE A 224 -12.68 3.15 -11.51
C ILE A 224 -14.06 3.24 -10.84
N LEU A 225 -15.14 3.25 -11.63
CA LEU A 225 -16.53 3.29 -11.16
C LEU A 225 -16.88 2.04 -10.35
N SER A 226 -16.54 0.84 -10.82
CA SER A 226 -16.80 -0.40 -10.10
C SER A 226 -16.05 -0.46 -8.78
N LYS A 227 -14.76 -0.08 -8.73
CA LYS A 227 -14.00 0.01 -7.48
C LYS A 227 -14.56 1.08 -6.53
N TRP A 228 -14.88 2.26 -7.06
CA TRP A 228 -15.51 3.33 -6.28
C TRP A 228 -16.86 2.89 -5.69
N TYR A 229 -17.71 2.25 -6.50
CA TYR A 229 -19.00 1.71 -6.07
C TYR A 229 -18.84 0.62 -5.02
N THR A 230 -17.89 -0.30 -5.21
CA THR A 230 -17.61 -1.37 -4.24
C THR A 230 -17.17 -0.80 -2.89
N ARG A 231 -16.31 0.22 -2.90
CA ARG A 231 -15.91 0.95 -1.69
C ARG A 231 -17.04 1.75 -1.07
N TYR A 232 -17.87 2.40 -1.88
CA TYR A 232 -19.06 3.12 -1.41
C TYR A 232 -20.04 2.17 -0.73
N CYS A 233 -20.34 1.03 -1.35
CA CYS A 233 -21.15 -0.03 -0.76
C CYS A 233 -20.51 -0.59 0.52
N ALA A 234 -19.21 -0.90 0.52
CA ALA A 234 -18.50 -1.37 1.72
C ALA A 234 -18.54 -0.35 2.86
N LYS A 235 -18.39 0.95 2.56
CA LYS A 235 -18.49 2.05 3.53
C LYS A 235 -19.91 2.21 4.06
N LYS A 236 -20.92 2.13 3.19
CA LYS A 236 -22.36 2.16 3.55
C LYS A 236 -22.77 0.94 4.39
N ILE A 237 -22.21 -0.24 4.11
CA ILE A 237 -22.39 -1.46 4.90
C ILE A 237 -21.70 -1.35 6.26
N ARG A 238 -20.47 -0.82 6.33
CA ARG A 238 -19.79 -0.53 7.61
C ARG A 238 -20.55 0.49 8.45
N GLN A 239 -21.03 1.58 7.85
CA GLN A 239 -21.88 2.57 8.54
C GLN A 239 -23.20 1.96 9.00
N ARG A 240 -23.86 1.12 8.19
CA ARG A 240 -25.07 0.38 8.60
C ARG A 240 -24.81 -0.62 9.73
N LYS A 241 -23.64 -1.29 9.77
CA LYS A 241 -23.24 -2.16 10.90
C LYS A 241 -22.89 -1.37 12.17
N GLN A 242 -22.37 -0.15 12.04
CA GLN A 242 -22.12 0.75 13.18
C GLN A 242 -23.42 1.30 13.77
N VAL A 243 -24.41 1.64 12.93
CA VAL A 243 -25.75 2.09 13.36
C VAL A 243 -26.61 0.92 13.89
N ARG A 244 -26.36 -0.33 13.45
CA ARG A 244 -27.01 -1.54 13.97
C ARG A 244 -26.26 -2.21 15.13
N LYS A 245 -25.53 -1.47 15.97
CA LYS A 245 -25.23 -1.93 17.34
C LYS A 245 -26.49 -1.77 18.20
N VAL A 246 -27.51 -2.58 17.90
CA VAL A 246 -28.63 -2.81 18.81
C VAL A 246 -28.08 -3.66 19.95
N VAL A 247 -28.21 -3.11 21.14
CA VAL A 247 -27.95 -3.75 22.43
C VAL A 247 -28.75 -5.05 22.48
N TYR A 248 -28.07 -6.19 22.61
CA TYR A 248 -28.71 -7.43 23.06
C TYR A 248 -28.34 -7.68 24.52
N PRO A 249 -29.31 -7.92 25.41
CA PRO A 249 -29.05 -8.20 26.81
C PRO A 249 -28.44 -9.58 26.97
N LYS A 250 -27.51 -9.71 27.94
CA LYS A 250 -26.94 -11.00 28.37
C LYS A 250 -28.06 -11.93 28.88
N LYS A 251 -28.30 -13.03 28.19
CA LYS A 251 -28.92 -14.27 28.69
C LYS A 251 -28.12 -15.43 28.09
N PHE A 252 -27.76 -16.53 28.72
CA PHE A 252 -27.98 -17.09 30.06
C PHE A 252 -26.86 -18.16 30.20
N ARG A 253 -26.12 -18.22 31.31
CA ARG A 253 -25.19 -19.34 31.58
C ARG A 253 -26.00 -20.56 32.06
N PRO A 254 -25.85 -21.77 31.51
CA PRO A 254 -26.28 -22.96 32.23
C PRO A 254 -25.30 -23.28 33.36
N ALA A 255 -25.89 -23.75 34.46
CA ALA A 255 -25.33 -23.82 35.79
C ALA A 255 -24.34 -24.98 36.00
N ASN A 256 -23.47 -24.76 36.99
CA ASN A 256 -22.58 -25.72 37.64
C ASN A 256 -23.26 -27.07 37.93
N ILE A 257 -22.74 -28.14 37.35
CA ILE A 257 -22.95 -29.50 37.86
C ILE A 257 -22.02 -29.67 39.05
N LYS A 258 -22.57 -29.50 40.26
CA LYS A 258 -21.95 -29.96 41.52
C LYS A 258 -22.24 -31.45 41.68
N VAL A 259 -21.21 -32.28 41.57
CA VAL A 259 -21.23 -33.67 42.04
C VAL A 259 -21.23 -33.63 43.57
N LYS A 260 -22.38 -33.97 44.18
CA LYS A 260 -22.54 -34.17 45.63
C LYS A 260 -22.00 -35.56 46.00
N HIS A 261 -20.86 -35.62 46.69
CA HIS A 261 -20.57 -36.74 47.59
C HIS A 261 -21.49 -36.64 48.82
N LYS A 262 -22.39 -37.62 48.99
CA LYS A 262 -23.18 -37.80 50.21
C LYS A 262 -22.27 -38.30 51.34
N LYS A 263 -22.19 -37.55 52.43
CA LYS A 263 -21.98 -38.09 53.78
C LYS A 263 -23.30 -37.96 54.53
N GLY A 264 -23.78 -39.07 55.07
CA GLY A 264 -24.98 -39.17 55.90
C GLY A 264 -24.80 -40.31 56.89
N THR A 265 -24.55 -39.90 58.12
CA THR A 265 -24.46 -40.59 59.42
C THR A 265 -25.48 -41.70 59.72
N SER A 266 -24.96 -42.78 60.32
CA SER A 266 -25.50 -43.62 61.42
C SER A 266 -27.01 -43.81 61.61
N ARG A 267 -27.44 -45.08 61.68
CA ARG A 267 -28.34 -45.61 62.73
C ARG A 267 -28.43 -47.15 62.66
N ARG A 268 -28.20 -47.77 63.83
CA ARG A 268 -28.38 -49.17 64.25
C ARG A 268 -27.41 -50.21 63.71
#